data_AF-A0A957GR79-F1
#
_entry.id   AF-A0A957GR79-F1
#
_cell.length_a   1.000
_cell.length_b   1.000
_cell.length_c   1.000
_cell.angle_alpha   90.00
_cell.angle_beta   90.00
_cell.angle_gamma   90.00
#
_symmetry.space_group_name_H-M   'P 1'
#
loop_
_entity.id
_entity.type
_entity.pdbx_description
1 polymer ?
#
loop_
_entity_poly.entity_id
_entity_poly.type
_entity_poly.pdbx_seq_one_letter_code
_entity_poly.pdbx_strand_id
1 'polypeptide(L)'
;MAWIKTVSEDEARGAVAKIYKGTARSWGGVDNIVKAHSLNKAALRALMTFYNGVMHGDCDLTLKQREMIAVTVSVLNECHY
;
A
#
# COMPACT_ATOMS: atom_id res chain seq x y z
N MET A 1 -4.50 -12.29 -2.59
CA MET A 1 -3.72 -12.30 -1.33
C MET A 1 -2.32 -12.78 -1.59
N ALA A 2 -1.31 -12.28 -0.86
CA ALA A 2 0.07 -12.75 -0.99
C ALA A 2 0.24 -14.20 -0.51
N TRP A 3 1.14 -14.95 -1.13
CA TRP A 3 1.45 -16.35 -0.79
C TRP A 3 2.41 -16.51 0.40
N ILE A 4 3.03 -15.41 0.83
CA ILE A 4 3.94 -15.36 1.98
C ILE A 4 3.17 -15.16 3.29
N LYS A 5 3.83 -15.46 4.41
CA LYS A 5 3.34 -15.07 5.72
C LYS A 5 3.17 -13.54 5.79
N THR A 6 2.07 -13.09 6.39
CA THR A 6 1.81 -11.68 6.68
C THR A 6 1.34 -11.56 8.13
N VAL A 7 1.36 -10.34 8.68
CA VAL A 7 0.81 -10.03 9.99
C VAL A 7 -0.64 -9.55 9.78
N SER A 8 -1.60 -10.17 10.45
CA SER A 8 -3.00 -9.72 10.41
C SER A 8 -3.18 -8.47 11.28
N GLU A 9 -4.31 -7.78 11.10
CA GLU A 9 -4.63 -6.58 11.84
C GLU A 9 -4.70 -6.80 13.37
N ASP A 10 -5.21 -7.95 13.81
CA ASP A 10 -5.32 -8.34 15.22
C ASP A 10 -3.97 -8.77 15.83
N GLU A 11 -3.06 -9.30 15.02
CA GLU A 11 -1.72 -9.69 15.45
C GLU A 11 -0.70 -8.52 15.42
N ALA A 12 -1.05 -7.42 14.74
CA ALA A 12 -0.16 -6.30 14.52
C ALA A 12 0.25 -5.62 15.84
N ARG A 13 1.56 -5.41 16.02
CA ARG A 13 2.13 -4.72 17.19
C ARG A 13 3.11 -3.63 16.80
N GLY A 14 3.33 -2.68 17.71
CA GLY A 14 4.33 -1.62 17.56
C GLY A 14 4.20 -0.82 16.27
N ALA A 15 5.28 -0.75 15.49
CA ALA A 15 5.34 0.03 14.26
C ALA A 15 4.36 -0.44 13.17
N VAL A 16 4.13 -1.76 13.05
CA VAL A 16 3.21 -2.32 12.05
C VAL A 16 1.77 -1.91 12.40
N ALA A 17 1.35 -2.06 13.66
CA ALA A 17 0.04 -1.63 14.13
C ALA A 17 -0.21 -0.13 13.92
N LYS A 18 0.81 0.70 14.19
CA LYS A 18 0.72 2.15 13.97
C LYS A 18 0.49 2.49 12.49
N ILE A 19 1.21 1.81 11.58
CA ILE A 19 1.02 2.01 10.15
C ILE A 19 -0.36 1.51 9.72
N TYR A 20 -0.78 0.33 10.16
CA TYR A 20 -2.08 -0.23 9.80
C TYR A 20 -3.24 0.67 10.22
N LYS A 21 -3.19 1.21 11.44
CA LYS A 21 -4.20 2.16 11.91
C LYS A 21 -4.25 3.43 11.07
N GLY A 22 -3.10 3.91 10.59
CA GLY A 22 -3.00 5.08 9.73
C GLY A 22 -3.41 4.84 8.27
N THR A 23 -3.44 3.58 7.82
CA THR A 23 -3.79 3.18 6.45
C THR A 23 -5.07 2.36 6.37
N ALA A 24 -5.85 2.34 7.45
CA ALA A 24 -7.13 1.64 7.50
C ALA A 24 -8.09 2.26 6.49
N ARG A 25 -8.75 1.42 5.70
CA ARG A 25 -9.77 1.81 4.74
C ARG A 25 -11.13 1.93 5.43
N SER A 26 -12.11 2.50 4.73
CA SER A 26 -13.48 2.67 5.24
C SER A 26 -14.16 1.37 5.65
N TRP A 27 -13.75 0.24 5.07
CA TRP A 27 -14.25 -1.10 5.42
C TRP A 27 -13.55 -1.72 6.64
N GLY A 28 -12.59 -1.02 7.26
CA GLY A 28 -11.99 -1.39 8.53
C GLY A 28 -10.69 -2.20 8.45
N GLY A 29 -10.23 -2.59 7.25
CA GLY A 29 -8.95 -3.29 7.07
C GLY A 29 -7.93 -2.50 6.25
N VAL A 30 -6.79 -3.15 5.97
CA VAL A 30 -5.69 -2.55 5.21
C VAL A 30 -5.46 -3.28 3.89
N ASP A 31 -4.96 -2.57 2.88
CA ASP A 31 -4.69 -3.17 1.58
C ASP A 31 -3.64 -4.28 1.68
N ASN A 32 -3.79 -5.35 0.90
CA ASN A 32 -2.93 -6.52 1.02
C ASN A 32 -1.46 -6.24 0.65
N ILE A 33 -1.18 -5.21 -0.15
CA ILE A 33 0.19 -4.76 -0.42
C ILE A 33 0.89 -4.24 0.86
N VAL A 34 0.13 -3.60 1.76
CA VAL A 34 0.61 -3.17 3.08
C VAL A 34 0.87 -4.41 3.96
N LYS A 35 0.01 -5.43 3.87
CA LYS A 35 0.20 -6.72 4.56
C LYS A 35 1.42 -7.48 4.06
N ALA A 36 1.66 -7.51 2.75
CA ALA A 36 2.80 -8.18 2.14
C ALA A 36 4.15 -7.65 2.66
N HIS A 37 4.21 -6.37 3.04
CA HIS A 37 5.44 -5.76 3.57
C HIS A 37 5.56 -5.82 5.10
N SER A 38 4.56 -6.38 5.80
CA SER A 38 4.46 -6.36 7.27
C SER A 38 5.61 -7.04 8.01
N LEU A 39 6.24 -8.06 7.39
CA LEU A 39 7.38 -8.77 7.96
C LEU A 39 8.66 -7.91 7.99
N ASN A 40 8.75 -6.87 7.15
CA ASN A 40 9.88 -5.96 7.09
C ASN A 40 9.43 -4.51 7.30
N LYS A 41 9.59 -4.03 8.54
CA LYS A 41 9.22 -2.66 8.94
C LYS A 41 9.90 -1.56 8.13
N ALA A 42 11.14 -1.78 7.67
CA ALA A 42 11.84 -0.78 6.85
C ALA A 42 11.22 -0.70 5.45
N ALA A 43 10.97 -1.85 4.83
CA ALA A 43 10.31 -1.94 3.53
C ALA A 43 8.88 -1.37 3.58
N LEU A 44 8.11 -1.69 4.61
CA LEU A 44 6.76 -1.15 4.80
C LEU A 44 6.75 0.38 4.89
N ARG A 45 7.70 0.98 5.64
CA ARG A 45 7.83 2.44 5.70
C ARG A 45 8.21 3.03 4.36
N ALA A 46 9.19 2.43 3.67
CA ALA A 46 9.62 2.89 2.37
C ALA A 46 8.47 2.88 1.35
N LEU A 47 7.66 1.80 1.34
CA LEU A 47 6.45 1.70 0.52
C LEU A 47 5.50 2.87 0.78
N MET A 48 5.16 3.13 2.05
CA MET A 48 4.21 4.19 2.39
C MET A 48 4.72 5.58 2.02
N THR A 49 6.01 5.85 2.27
CA THR A 49 6.63 7.13 1.89
C THR A 49 6.60 7.31 0.37
N PHE A 50 7.03 6.29 -0.39
CA PHE A 50 7.06 6.35 -1.84
C PHE A 50 5.65 6.51 -2.43
N TYR A 51 4.71 5.66 -2.02
CA TYR A 51 3.33 5.67 -2.52
C TYR A 51 2.65 7.01 -2.26
N ASN A 52 2.78 7.56 -1.05
CA ASN A 52 2.19 8.86 -0.74
C ASN A 52 2.82 9.99 -1.55
N GLY A 53 4.15 9.98 -1.73
CA GLY A 53 4.84 10.98 -2.54
C GLY A 53 4.37 10.96 -4.00
N VAL A 54 4.26 9.77 -4.60
CA VAL A 54 3.86 9.63 -6.01
C VAL A 54 2.37 9.88 -6.21
N MET A 55 1.49 9.37 -5.35
CA MET A 55 0.04 9.43 -5.59
C MET A 55 -0.61 10.69 -5.01
N HIS A 56 -0.15 11.16 -3.85
CA HIS A 56 -0.82 12.22 -3.08
C HIS A 56 0.06 13.45 -2.84
N GLY A 57 1.34 13.41 -3.21
CA GLY A 57 2.24 14.55 -3.13
C GLY A 57 2.02 15.57 -4.25
N ASP A 58 2.66 16.73 -4.11
CA ASP A 58 2.65 17.80 -5.09
C ASP A 58 3.18 17.30 -6.44
N CYS A 59 2.35 17.43 -7.48
CA CYS A 59 2.73 17.13 -8.86
C CYS A 59 1.66 17.67 -9.81
N ASP A 60 2.07 18.04 -11.02
CA ASP A 60 1.23 18.67 -12.04
C ASP A 60 0.11 17.75 -12.57
N LEU A 61 0.22 16.44 -12.32
CA LEU A 61 -0.80 15.47 -12.65
C LEU A 61 -1.85 15.38 -11.55
N THR A 62 -3.11 15.44 -11.94
CA THR A 62 -4.23 15.13 -11.04
C THR A 62 -4.15 13.68 -10.57
N LEU A 63 -4.74 13.38 -9.41
CA LEU A 63 -4.84 12.01 -8.89
C LEU A 63 -5.43 11.05 -9.94
N LYS A 64 -6.46 11.49 -10.68
CA LYS A 64 -7.09 10.71 -11.75
C LYS A 64 -6.10 10.35 -12.86
N GLN A 65 -5.23 11.27 -13.27
CA GLN A 65 -4.19 10.99 -14.28
C GLN A 65 -3.15 10.01 -13.77
N ARG A 66 -2.75 10.12 -12.51
CA ARG A 66 -1.81 9.17 -11.89
C ARG A 66 -2.41 7.76 -11.83
N GLU A 67 -3.68 7.65 -11.46
CA GLU A 67 -4.42 6.38 -11.49
C GLU A 67 -4.60 5.82 -12.92
N MET A 68 -4.84 6.67 -13.93
CA MET A 68 -4.88 6.22 -15.33
C MET A 68 -3.55 5.60 -15.76
N ILE A 69 -2.42 6.21 -15.38
CA ILE A 69 -1.07 5.65 -15.64
C ILE A 69 -0.92 4.31 -14.91
N ALA A 70 -1.28 4.26 -13.62
CA ALA A 70 -1.18 3.05 -12.81
C ALA A 70 -1.96 1.88 -13.43
N VAL A 71 -3.23 2.09 -13.79
CA VAL A 71 -4.07 1.05 -14.42
C VAL A 71 -3.52 0.65 -15.78
N THR A 72 -3.08 1.59 -16.61
CA THR A 72 -2.52 1.29 -17.94
C THR A 72 -1.27 0.41 -17.82
N VAL A 73 -0.34 0.78 -16.92
CA VAL A 73 0.89 0.01 -16.69
C VAL A 73 0.58 -1.37 -16.07
N SER A 74 -0.39 -1.45 -15.17
CA SER A 74 -0.82 -2.74 -14.59
C SER A 74 -1.39 -3.69 -15.64
N VAL A 75 -2.26 -3.20 -16.53
CA VAL A 75 -2.83 -4.00 -17.62
C VAL A 75 -1.76 -4.48 -18.58
N LEU A 76 -0.82 -3.60 -18.97
CA LEU A 76 0.30 -3.97 -19.85
C LEU A 76 1.22 -5.03 -19.25
N ASN A 77 1.32 -5.08 -17.92
CA ASN A 77 2.13 -6.07 -17.20
C ASN A 77 1.34 -7.27 -16.69
N GLU A 78 0.05 -7.40 -17.05
CA GLU A 78 -0.84 -8.46 -16.55
C GLU A 78 -0.87 -8.54 -15.01
N CYS A 79 -0.72 -7.39 -14.35
CA CYS A 79 -0.75 -7.31 -12.89
C CYS A 79 -2.20 -7.34 -12.41
N HIS A 80 -2.64 -8.49 -11.90
CA HIS A 80 -4.04 -8.75 -11.53
C HIS A 80 -4.49 -8.10 -10.20
N TYR A 81 -3.55 -7.82 -9.29
CA TYR A 81 -3.84 -7.29 -7.96
C TYR A 81 -4.53 -5.92 -8.02
#